data_AF-A0A0H1AIK6-F1
#
_entry.id   AF-A0A0H1AIK6-F1
#
_cell.length_a   1.000
_cell.length_b   1.000
_cell.length_c   1.000
_cell.angle_alpha   90.00
_cell.angle_beta   90.00
_cell.angle_gamma   90.00
#
_symmetry.space_group_name_H-M   'P 1'
#
loop_
_entity.id
_entity.type
_entity.pdbx_description
1 polymer ?
#
loop_
_entity_poly.entity_id
_entity_poly.type
_entity_poly.pdbx_seq_one_letter_code
_entity_poly.pdbx_strand_id
1 'polypeptide(L)'
;MDVDLPTPGESAQDDGFTQDERALLRDHGIVLFAGRVIFDAQPPIDDDTLRAVDACCRGGVPAPLAALWRLTAGGRLDYDLVLPMDGHEEAISWTELFFRGSDGYRDLDGWIEHERELAQDDADEDGRDWDGLLDVLPFGGFEYCDRLYIVTDPAAPDHGHVLAWKQGLPPAWTHARHEDGLATVGEHLHAAFRALVLERDPQAPDADTGTELLDYPDTRCAEHGLDDALAARVADFHRRALLDWRGALAGRGLAAQPALAWLALCTAIEADDPALLAQVADAGAALDVPLRGSAGAIDLALVHGAHAALAMLLDRGAPVGPRALDQVNGALPPALAARLLAVPGQATVEAVLACVVQGASDSAALVAAQLPAADRATLPARFAAARASLVADLDKVRSGRLGHFLGEAGLQQRIDRLDAWRAG
;
A
#
# COMPACT_ATOMS: atom_id res chain seq x y z
N MET A 1 -41.37 -11.72 -28.63
CA MET A 1 -41.42 -11.70 -27.16
C MET A 1 -40.22 -10.87 -26.78
N ASP A 2 -40.44 -9.56 -26.72
CA ASP A 2 -39.41 -8.56 -26.49
C ASP A 2 -38.76 -8.81 -25.14
N VAL A 3 -37.45 -9.03 -25.16
CA VAL A 3 -36.64 -9.12 -23.96
C VAL A 3 -36.11 -7.71 -23.74
N ASP A 4 -36.65 -7.09 -22.69
CA ASP A 4 -36.34 -5.76 -22.20
C ASP A 4 -34.82 -5.67 -21.95
N LEU A 5 -34.13 -4.83 -22.73
CA LEU A 5 -32.75 -4.47 -22.46
C LEU A 5 -32.72 -3.60 -21.19
N PRO A 6 -31.83 -3.87 -20.21
CA PRO A 6 -31.72 -3.01 -19.05
C PRO A 6 -31.35 -1.60 -19.49
N THR A 7 -32.16 -0.64 -19.04
CA THR A 7 -32.00 0.80 -19.24
C THR A 7 -30.70 1.25 -18.54
N PRO A 8 -29.92 2.20 -19.10
CA PRO A 8 -28.71 2.71 -18.44
C PRO A 8 -29.11 3.48 -17.18
N GLY A 9 -28.94 2.82 -16.03
CA GLY A 9 -29.49 3.29 -14.76
C GLY A 9 -28.94 2.53 -13.56
N GLU A 10 -27.67 2.10 -13.59
CA GLU A 10 -26.92 1.82 -12.37
C GLU A 10 -26.24 3.13 -11.93
N SER A 11 -27.04 3.97 -11.27
CA SER A 11 -26.68 5.19 -10.53
C SER A 11 -25.31 5.77 -10.87
N ALA A 12 -25.25 6.61 -11.91
CA ALA A 12 -24.29 7.70 -11.93
C ALA A 12 -24.47 8.46 -10.61
N GLN A 13 -23.52 8.30 -9.69
CA GLN A 13 -23.47 9.07 -8.47
C GLN A 13 -23.51 10.54 -8.89
N ASP A 14 -24.45 11.33 -8.35
CA ASP A 14 -24.47 12.76 -8.57
C ASP A 14 -23.21 13.36 -7.92
N ASP A 15 -22.16 13.51 -8.72
CA ASP A 15 -20.91 14.15 -8.30
C ASP A 15 -21.07 15.67 -8.18
N GLY A 16 -22.21 16.22 -8.62
CA GLY A 16 -22.54 17.63 -8.57
C GLY A 16 -21.93 18.45 -9.71
N PHE A 17 -21.33 17.83 -10.74
CA PHE A 17 -20.77 18.52 -11.90
C PHE A 17 -21.71 18.50 -13.12
N THR A 18 -21.90 19.68 -13.73
CA THR A 18 -22.66 19.82 -14.97
C THR A 18 -21.91 19.21 -16.15
N GLN A 19 -22.61 18.96 -17.26
CA GLN A 19 -21.98 18.44 -18.47
C GLN A 19 -20.91 19.40 -19.04
N ASP A 20 -21.17 20.71 -18.99
CA ASP A 20 -20.22 21.73 -19.46
C ASP A 20 -18.97 21.77 -18.58
N GLU A 21 -19.13 21.63 -17.25
CA GLU A 21 -18.01 21.52 -16.32
C GLU A 21 -17.18 20.27 -16.58
N ARG A 22 -17.80 19.13 -16.86
CA ARG A 22 -17.08 17.89 -17.21
C ARG A 22 -16.32 18.03 -18.51
N ALA A 23 -16.89 18.69 -19.52
CA ALA A 23 -16.22 18.96 -20.78
C ALA A 23 -14.99 19.85 -20.56
N LEU A 24 -15.14 20.91 -19.76
CA LEU A 24 -14.03 21.79 -19.40
C LEU A 24 -12.94 21.05 -18.61
N LEU A 25 -13.32 20.28 -17.58
CA LEU A 25 -12.38 19.43 -16.83
C LEU A 25 -11.63 18.48 -17.76
N ARG A 26 -12.33 17.88 -18.73
CA ARG A 26 -11.73 16.99 -19.72
C ARG A 26 -10.69 17.70 -20.57
N ASP A 27 -10.96 18.93 -21.01
CA ASP A 27 -10.00 19.76 -21.75
C ASP A 27 -8.74 20.07 -20.92
N HIS A 28 -8.84 20.01 -19.59
CA HIS A 28 -7.72 20.14 -18.65
C HIS A 28 -7.12 18.79 -18.19
N GLY A 29 -7.51 17.67 -18.81
CA GLY A 29 -6.98 16.34 -18.47
C GLY A 29 -7.55 15.76 -17.16
N ILE A 30 -8.75 16.19 -16.75
CA ILE A 30 -9.41 15.71 -15.52
C ILE A 30 -10.70 14.98 -15.90
N VAL A 31 -10.85 13.74 -15.43
CA VAL A 31 -12.04 12.89 -15.64
C VAL A 31 -12.58 12.40 -14.31
N LEU A 32 -13.91 12.40 -14.17
CA LEU A 32 -14.59 11.84 -13.01
C LEU A 32 -15.17 10.47 -13.38
N PHE A 33 -14.82 9.43 -12.63
CA PHE A 33 -15.31 8.09 -12.85
C PHE A 33 -15.55 7.38 -11.52
N ALA A 34 -16.74 6.80 -11.34
CA ALA A 34 -17.11 6.01 -10.16
C ALA A 34 -16.81 6.68 -8.79
N GLY A 35 -16.97 8.00 -8.70
CA GLY A 35 -16.69 8.75 -7.47
C GLY A 35 -15.22 9.09 -7.25
N ARG A 36 -14.35 8.88 -8.25
CA ARG A 36 -12.92 9.20 -8.21
C ARG A 36 -12.54 10.17 -9.31
N VAL A 37 -11.49 10.94 -9.05
CA VAL A 37 -10.81 11.83 -9.99
C VAL A 37 -9.66 11.07 -10.64
N ILE A 38 -9.63 11.06 -11.97
CA ILE A 38 -8.48 10.67 -12.79
C ILE A 38 -7.90 11.96 -13.34
N PHE A 39 -6.62 12.23 -13.06
CA PHE A 39 -5.90 13.38 -13.61
C PHE A 39 -4.91 12.91 -14.67
N ASP A 40 -4.38 13.85 -15.45
CA ASP A 40 -3.57 13.51 -16.63
C ASP A 40 -4.25 12.51 -17.58
N ALA A 41 -5.57 12.66 -17.68
CA ALA A 41 -6.44 11.80 -18.46
C ALA A 41 -6.07 11.87 -19.94
N GLN A 42 -5.68 10.73 -20.50
CA GLN A 42 -5.34 10.57 -21.92
C GLN A 42 -6.60 10.56 -22.80
N PRO A 43 -6.51 10.84 -24.11
CA PRO A 43 -7.67 10.80 -25.01
C PRO A 43 -8.47 9.48 -24.94
N PRO A 44 -9.77 9.49 -25.30
CA PRO A 44 -10.55 8.25 -25.38
C PRO A 44 -9.96 7.24 -26.37
N ILE A 45 -10.15 5.95 -26.09
CA ILE A 45 -9.82 4.88 -27.04
C ILE A 45 -10.71 5.01 -28.29
N ASP A 46 -10.11 4.84 -29.47
CA ASP A 46 -10.87 4.72 -30.71
C ASP A 46 -11.40 3.29 -30.92
N ASP A 47 -12.38 3.14 -31.79
CA ASP A 47 -13.04 1.84 -32.04
C ASP A 47 -12.12 0.78 -32.65
N ASP A 48 -11.12 1.17 -33.46
CA ASP A 48 -10.18 0.22 -34.05
C ASP A 48 -9.25 -0.33 -32.97
N THR A 49 -8.75 0.54 -32.10
CA THR A 49 -7.92 0.17 -30.95
C THR A 49 -8.69 -0.70 -29.97
N LEU A 50 -9.94 -0.35 -29.63
CA LEU A 50 -10.76 -1.17 -28.75
C LEU A 50 -11.01 -2.56 -29.32
N ARG A 51 -11.30 -2.68 -30.62
CA ARG A 51 -11.43 -3.97 -31.31
C ARG A 51 -10.14 -4.80 -31.29
N ALA A 52 -8.98 -4.15 -31.40
CA ALA A 52 -7.70 -4.85 -31.35
C ALA A 52 -7.45 -5.48 -29.98
N VAL A 53 -7.75 -4.75 -28.89
CA VAL A 53 -7.64 -5.28 -27.52
C VAL A 53 -8.69 -6.37 -27.25
N ASP A 54 -9.93 -6.16 -27.72
CA ASP A 54 -11.03 -7.13 -27.62
C ASP A 54 -10.66 -8.49 -28.24
N ALA A 55 -9.98 -8.47 -29.38
CA ALA A 55 -9.50 -9.67 -30.06
C ALA A 55 -8.41 -10.46 -29.28
N CYS A 56 -7.81 -9.86 -28.25
CA CYS A 56 -6.85 -10.53 -27.36
C CYS A 56 -7.51 -11.20 -26.15
N CYS A 57 -8.79 -10.98 -25.89
CA CYS A 57 -9.49 -11.40 -24.68
C CYS A 57 -10.44 -12.57 -24.96
N ARG A 58 -10.53 -13.57 -24.09
CA ARG A 58 -11.39 -14.75 -24.26
C ARG A 58 -12.88 -14.40 -24.41
N GLY A 59 -13.38 -13.44 -23.63
CA GLY A 59 -14.77 -12.94 -23.69
C GLY A 59 -14.93 -11.53 -24.25
N GLY A 60 -13.87 -10.96 -24.82
CA GLY A 60 -13.82 -9.54 -25.16
C GLY A 60 -13.60 -8.62 -23.96
N VAL A 61 -13.53 -7.31 -24.22
CA VAL A 61 -13.34 -6.29 -23.18
C VAL A 61 -14.66 -6.10 -22.42
N PRO A 62 -14.69 -6.25 -21.08
CA PRO A 62 -15.89 -6.03 -20.29
C PRO A 62 -16.45 -4.61 -20.48
N ALA A 63 -17.78 -4.50 -20.61
CA ALA A 63 -18.45 -3.24 -20.92
C ALA A 63 -18.10 -2.06 -19.99
N PRO A 64 -17.94 -2.24 -18.65
CA PRO A 64 -17.49 -1.15 -17.78
C PRO A 64 -16.10 -0.63 -18.12
N LEU A 65 -15.15 -1.49 -18.51
CA LEU A 65 -13.81 -1.08 -18.93
C LEU A 65 -13.84 -0.35 -20.27
N ALA A 66 -14.62 -0.85 -21.24
CA ALA A 66 -14.83 -0.14 -22.50
C ALA A 66 -15.48 1.24 -22.28
N ALA A 67 -16.38 1.38 -21.30
CA ALA A 67 -16.96 2.67 -20.93
C ALA A 67 -15.93 3.61 -20.30
N LEU A 68 -15.07 3.13 -19.41
CA LEU A 68 -13.94 3.90 -18.87
C LEU A 68 -13.02 4.36 -20.00
N TRP A 69 -12.59 3.48 -20.90
CA TRP A 69 -11.68 3.84 -21.99
C TRP A 69 -12.29 4.81 -23.00
N ARG A 70 -13.61 4.78 -23.20
CA ARG A 70 -14.32 5.80 -23.98
C ARG A 70 -14.39 7.16 -23.28
N LEU A 71 -14.17 7.21 -21.97
CA LEU A 71 -13.99 8.46 -21.22
C LEU A 71 -12.52 8.88 -21.22
N THR A 72 -11.61 7.97 -20.88
CA THR A 72 -10.16 8.15 -20.83
C THR A 72 -9.44 6.81 -20.97
N ALA A 73 -8.57 6.70 -21.98
CA ALA A 73 -7.71 5.54 -22.16
C ALA A 73 -6.33 5.87 -21.60
N GLY A 74 -6.21 5.83 -20.27
CA GLY A 74 -5.02 6.26 -19.53
C GLY A 74 -5.33 7.33 -18.49
N GLY A 75 -4.29 7.76 -17.78
CA GLY A 75 -4.36 8.77 -16.72
C GLY A 75 -3.89 8.22 -15.38
N ARG A 76 -3.85 9.11 -14.40
CA ARG A 76 -3.23 8.90 -13.09
C ARG A 76 -4.26 8.98 -11.97
N LEU A 77 -3.94 8.27 -10.90
CA LEU A 77 -4.71 8.11 -9.68
C LEU A 77 -3.78 8.39 -8.50
N ASP A 78 -4.32 9.01 -7.46
CA ASP A 78 -3.55 9.35 -6.26
C ASP A 78 -4.44 9.08 -5.03
N TYR A 79 -4.58 7.79 -4.72
CA TYR A 79 -5.45 7.24 -3.68
C TYR A 79 -4.77 6.02 -3.04
N ASP A 80 -5.18 5.72 -1.81
CA ASP A 80 -4.77 4.53 -1.10
C ASP A 80 -5.63 3.33 -1.51
N LEU A 81 -5.01 2.15 -1.58
CA LEU A 81 -5.68 0.87 -1.74
C LEU A 81 -4.97 -0.16 -0.87
N VAL A 82 -5.67 -0.70 0.12
CA VAL A 82 -5.17 -1.79 0.96
C VAL A 82 -6.08 -2.99 0.80
N LEU A 83 -5.48 -4.16 0.56
CA LEU A 83 -6.21 -5.41 0.35
C LEU A 83 -5.66 -6.53 1.24
N PRO A 84 -6.54 -7.39 1.78
CA PRO A 84 -6.10 -8.61 2.41
C PRO A 84 -5.59 -9.62 1.37
N MET A 85 -4.37 -10.13 1.56
CA MET A 85 -3.73 -11.15 0.72
C MET A 85 -3.08 -12.23 1.59
N ASP A 86 -3.66 -13.43 1.65
CA ASP A 86 -3.13 -14.57 2.40
C ASP A 86 -2.78 -14.29 3.87
N GLY A 87 -3.60 -13.49 4.55
CA GLY A 87 -3.38 -13.10 5.94
C GLY A 87 -2.42 -11.93 6.14
N HIS A 88 -2.08 -11.21 5.07
CA HIS A 88 -1.38 -9.93 5.10
C HIS A 88 -2.32 -8.79 4.70
N GLU A 89 -2.10 -7.60 5.24
CA GLU A 89 -2.69 -6.35 4.75
C GLU A 89 -1.69 -5.64 3.82
N GLU A 90 -1.94 -5.67 2.52
CA GLU A 90 -1.00 -5.20 1.50
C GLU A 90 -1.49 -3.92 0.84
N ALA A 91 -0.65 -2.88 0.83
CA ALA A 91 -0.88 -1.67 0.05
C ALA A 91 -0.60 -1.96 -1.43
N ILE A 92 -1.56 -1.65 -2.30
CA ILE A 92 -1.47 -1.82 -3.75
C ILE A 92 -1.32 -0.45 -4.40
N SER A 93 -0.23 -0.27 -5.14
CA SER A 93 -0.03 0.94 -5.91
C SER A 93 -0.83 0.88 -7.22
N TRP A 94 -2.01 1.48 -7.22
CA TRP A 94 -2.83 1.70 -8.41
C TRP A 94 -2.80 3.18 -8.79
N THR A 95 -1.65 3.64 -9.28
CA THR A 95 -1.42 5.06 -9.58
C THR A 95 -1.61 5.40 -11.05
N GLU A 96 -1.67 4.40 -11.93
CA GLU A 96 -1.80 4.60 -13.38
C GLU A 96 -2.86 3.68 -14.01
N LEU A 97 -3.54 4.20 -15.03
CA LEU A 97 -4.31 3.43 -15.99
C LEU A 97 -3.44 3.22 -17.24
N PHE A 98 -3.32 1.96 -17.67
CA PHE A 98 -2.51 1.63 -18.84
C PHE A 98 -3.16 2.11 -20.12
N PHE A 99 -2.33 2.63 -21.02
CA PHE A 99 -2.74 3.11 -22.32
C PHE A 99 -1.66 2.87 -23.36
N ARG A 100 -2.04 2.94 -24.64
CA ARG A 100 -1.11 2.74 -25.76
C ARG A 100 -0.21 3.95 -25.94
N GLY A 101 1.08 3.70 -26.15
CA GLY A 101 2.06 4.76 -26.35
C GLY A 101 2.44 5.51 -25.07
N SER A 102 2.16 4.92 -23.90
CA SER A 102 2.76 5.35 -22.64
C SER A 102 4.30 5.24 -22.72
N ASP A 103 5.00 6.21 -22.17
CA ASP A 103 6.46 6.21 -22.00
C ASP A 103 6.92 5.57 -20.67
N GLY A 104 5.96 5.13 -19.85
CA GLY A 104 6.18 4.44 -18.58
C GLY A 104 6.62 2.98 -18.71
N TYR A 105 6.60 2.27 -17.57
CA TYR A 105 6.97 0.86 -17.52
C TYR A 105 5.90 0.00 -18.21
N ARG A 106 6.21 -0.42 -19.45
CA ARG A 106 5.33 -1.14 -20.38
C ARG A 106 3.99 -0.42 -20.61
N ASP A 107 3.73 -0.05 -21.85
CA ASP A 107 2.42 0.47 -22.23
C ASP A 107 1.37 -0.65 -22.27
N LEU A 108 0.11 -0.32 -22.57
CA LEU A 108 -0.97 -1.32 -22.60
C LEU A 108 -0.65 -2.51 -23.54
N ASP A 109 -0.07 -2.23 -24.71
CA ASP A 109 0.27 -3.27 -25.67
C ASP A 109 1.43 -4.15 -25.17
N GLY A 110 2.47 -3.53 -24.59
CA GLY A 110 3.58 -4.24 -23.97
C GLY A 110 3.15 -5.11 -22.79
N TRP A 111 2.14 -4.70 -22.02
CA TRP A 111 1.55 -5.54 -20.99
C TRP A 111 0.74 -6.70 -21.56
N ILE A 112 -0.11 -6.45 -22.56
CA ILE A 112 -0.85 -7.53 -23.24
C ILE A 112 0.11 -8.56 -23.83
N GLU A 113 1.17 -8.12 -24.52
CA GLU A 113 2.19 -9.03 -25.07
C GLU A 113 2.85 -9.85 -23.95
N HIS A 114 3.25 -9.21 -22.86
CA HIS A 114 3.85 -9.90 -21.73
C HIS A 114 2.94 -10.95 -21.09
N GLU A 115 1.66 -10.63 -20.84
CA GLU A 115 0.73 -11.62 -20.27
C GLU A 115 0.50 -12.80 -21.23
N ARG A 116 0.55 -12.55 -22.54
CA ARG A 116 0.41 -13.60 -23.54
C ARG A 116 1.66 -14.51 -23.57
N GLU A 117 2.85 -13.95 -23.40
CA GLU A 117 4.08 -14.74 -23.23
C GLU A 117 3.99 -15.62 -21.98
N LEU A 118 3.59 -15.06 -20.84
CA LEU A 118 3.43 -15.82 -19.59
C LEU A 118 2.38 -16.94 -19.72
N ALA A 119 1.21 -16.65 -20.31
CA ALA A 119 0.17 -17.65 -20.51
C ALA A 119 0.60 -18.78 -21.47
N GLN A 120 1.43 -18.46 -22.48
CA GLN A 120 2.01 -19.46 -23.36
C GLN A 120 3.04 -20.32 -22.64
N ASP A 121 3.94 -19.71 -21.86
CA ASP A 121 4.96 -20.42 -21.08
C ASP A 121 4.30 -21.38 -20.07
N ASP A 122 3.28 -20.93 -19.34
CA ASP A 122 2.50 -21.76 -18.41
C ASP A 122 1.81 -22.94 -19.12
N ALA A 123 1.26 -22.71 -20.31
CA ALA A 123 0.61 -23.75 -21.09
C ALA A 123 1.62 -24.79 -21.62
N ASP A 124 2.79 -24.34 -22.07
CA ASP A 124 3.88 -25.20 -22.51
C ASP A 124 4.44 -26.04 -21.36
N GLU A 125 4.62 -25.45 -20.17
CA GLU A 125 5.04 -26.17 -18.96
C GLU A 125 4.03 -27.24 -18.53
N ASP A 126 2.73 -26.96 -18.68
CA ASP A 126 1.65 -27.91 -18.41
C ASP A 126 1.35 -28.89 -19.56
N GLY A 127 2.02 -28.74 -20.71
CA GLY A 127 1.80 -29.55 -21.91
C GLY A 127 0.40 -29.41 -22.52
N ARG A 128 -0.19 -28.20 -22.43
CA ARG A 128 -1.50 -27.85 -22.97
C ARG A 128 -1.34 -26.92 -24.18
N ASP A 129 -2.16 -27.11 -25.22
CA ASP A 129 -2.27 -26.11 -26.29
C ASP A 129 -3.06 -24.90 -25.77
N TRP A 130 -2.48 -23.70 -25.85
CA TRP A 130 -3.16 -22.44 -25.54
C TRP A 130 -3.66 -21.75 -26.82
N ASP A 131 -4.84 -21.14 -26.74
CA ASP A 131 -5.53 -20.55 -27.90
C ASP A 131 -5.16 -19.08 -28.16
N GLY A 132 -4.21 -18.54 -27.41
CA GLY A 132 -3.68 -17.19 -27.59
C GLY A 132 -4.54 -16.07 -26.99
N LEU A 133 -5.63 -16.42 -26.30
CA LEU A 133 -6.58 -15.48 -25.69
C LEU A 133 -6.36 -15.39 -24.17
N LEU A 134 -6.36 -14.16 -23.68
CA LEU A 134 -6.20 -13.86 -22.26
C LEU A 134 -7.50 -14.11 -21.48
N ASP A 135 -7.35 -14.68 -20.29
CA ASP A 135 -8.43 -14.85 -19.30
C ASP A 135 -8.60 -13.61 -18.42
N VAL A 136 -7.54 -12.80 -18.33
CA VAL A 136 -7.48 -11.55 -17.59
C VAL A 136 -6.77 -10.48 -18.43
N LEU A 137 -7.30 -9.26 -18.42
CA LEU A 137 -6.75 -8.14 -19.18
C LEU A 137 -6.11 -7.11 -18.23
N PRO A 138 -4.81 -6.81 -18.35
CA PRO A 138 -4.17 -5.75 -17.57
C PRO A 138 -4.70 -4.39 -18.02
N PHE A 139 -4.98 -3.49 -17.06
CA PHE A 139 -5.51 -2.16 -17.38
C PHE A 139 -5.00 -1.03 -16.47
N GLY A 140 -4.22 -1.34 -15.43
CA GLY A 140 -3.62 -0.35 -14.55
C GLY A 140 -2.63 -0.98 -13.57
N GLY A 141 -1.98 -0.15 -12.76
CA GLY A 141 -0.98 -0.58 -11.79
C GLY A 141 0.10 0.46 -11.57
N PHE A 142 1.27 0.00 -11.13
CA PHE A 142 2.46 0.81 -10.95
C PHE A 142 3.72 -0.04 -11.11
N GLU A 143 4.61 0.42 -12.00
CA GLU A 143 5.84 -0.27 -12.36
C GLU A 143 5.60 -1.77 -12.66
N TYR A 144 6.51 -2.66 -12.23
CA TYR A 144 6.40 -4.11 -12.41
C TYR A 144 5.90 -4.84 -11.17
N CYS A 145 5.68 -4.13 -10.06
CA CYS A 145 5.43 -4.75 -8.76
C CYS A 145 3.94 -4.90 -8.44
N ASP A 146 3.08 -4.03 -8.97
CA ASP A 146 1.63 -4.05 -8.73
C ASP A 146 0.89 -3.94 -10.08
N ARG A 147 -0.06 -4.85 -10.32
CA ARG A 147 -0.87 -4.88 -11.56
C ARG A 147 -2.35 -5.08 -11.26
N LEU A 148 -3.19 -4.38 -12.01
CA LEU A 148 -4.64 -4.48 -11.96
C LEU A 148 -5.15 -5.14 -13.24
N TYR A 149 -5.96 -6.17 -13.03
CA TYR A 149 -6.56 -6.96 -14.08
C TYR A 149 -8.08 -6.90 -14.01
N ILE A 150 -8.72 -7.08 -15.15
CA ILE A 150 -10.14 -7.42 -15.20
C ILE A 150 -10.32 -8.81 -15.80
N VAL A 151 -11.14 -9.65 -15.17
CA VAL A 151 -11.42 -11.01 -15.67
C VAL A 151 -12.26 -10.92 -16.94
N THR A 152 -11.76 -11.50 -18.03
CA THR A 152 -12.38 -11.46 -19.36
C THR A 152 -12.96 -12.79 -19.81
N ASP A 153 -12.64 -13.91 -19.15
CA ASP A 153 -13.27 -15.20 -19.48
C ASP A 153 -14.74 -15.24 -19.05
N PRO A 154 -15.72 -15.36 -19.97
CA PRO A 154 -17.14 -15.40 -19.62
C PRO A 154 -17.57 -16.72 -18.96
N ALA A 155 -16.72 -17.76 -19.00
CA ALA A 155 -16.96 -19.00 -18.28
C ALA A 155 -16.47 -18.94 -16.82
N ALA A 156 -15.64 -17.96 -16.46
CA ALA A 156 -15.13 -17.79 -15.12
C ALA A 156 -16.23 -17.26 -14.18
N PRO A 157 -16.35 -17.79 -12.94
CA PRO A 157 -17.37 -17.36 -11.98
C PRO A 157 -17.22 -15.90 -11.55
N ASP A 158 -16.04 -15.34 -11.71
CA ASP A 158 -15.60 -13.99 -11.39
C ASP A 158 -15.43 -13.11 -12.64
N HIS A 159 -16.05 -13.47 -13.76
CA HIS A 159 -16.05 -12.64 -14.98
C HIS A 159 -16.45 -11.17 -14.68
N GLY A 160 -15.60 -10.23 -15.11
CA GLY A 160 -15.78 -8.80 -14.87
C GLY A 160 -15.26 -8.30 -13.52
N HIS A 161 -14.81 -9.18 -12.62
CA HIS A 161 -14.15 -8.78 -11.38
C HIS A 161 -12.81 -8.10 -11.69
N VAL A 162 -12.45 -7.16 -10.82
CA VAL A 162 -11.13 -6.52 -10.83
C VAL A 162 -10.23 -7.21 -9.82
N LEU A 163 -9.05 -7.62 -10.27
CA LEU A 163 -8.05 -8.29 -9.46
C LEU A 163 -6.82 -7.41 -9.33
N ALA A 164 -6.17 -7.43 -8.16
CA ALA A 164 -4.87 -6.85 -7.92
C ALA A 164 -3.86 -7.98 -7.73
N TRP A 165 -2.80 -7.96 -8.53
CA TRP A 165 -1.63 -8.78 -8.33
C TRP A 165 -0.51 -7.94 -7.73
N LYS A 166 0.22 -8.52 -6.78
CA LYS A 166 1.39 -7.91 -6.14
C LYS A 166 2.56 -8.88 -6.13
N GLN A 167 3.73 -8.40 -6.55
CA GLN A 167 4.96 -9.17 -6.54
C GLN A 167 5.42 -9.47 -5.10
N GLY A 168 5.88 -10.70 -4.86
CA GLY A 168 6.56 -11.06 -3.62
C GLY A 168 7.88 -10.29 -3.44
N LEU A 169 8.11 -9.76 -2.23
CA LEU A 169 9.34 -9.07 -1.88
C LEU A 169 10.40 -10.02 -1.32
N PRO A 170 11.71 -9.68 -1.42
CA PRO A 170 12.77 -10.53 -0.87
C PRO A 170 12.62 -10.80 0.64
N PRO A 171 13.09 -11.96 1.15
CA PRO A 171 12.98 -12.35 2.57
C PRO A 171 13.56 -11.36 3.60
N ALA A 172 14.37 -10.40 3.16
CA ALA A 172 14.91 -9.34 4.03
C ALA A 172 13.83 -8.33 4.48
N TRP A 173 12.70 -8.25 3.78
CA TRP A 173 11.59 -7.35 4.09
C TRP A 173 10.64 -8.02 5.08
N THR A 174 10.95 -7.89 6.37
CA THR A 174 10.11 -8.51 7.43
C THR A 174 8.65 -8.07 7.27
N HIS A 175 7.73 -9.02 7.48
CA HIS A 175 6.28 -8.87 7.35
C HIS A 175 5.73 -8.67 5.93
N ALA A 176 6.56 -8.40 4.94
CA ALA A 176 6.12 -8.41 3.55
C ALA A 176 5.77 -9.84 3.09
N ARG A 177 4.91 -9.95 2.09
CA ARG A 177 4.76 -11.21 1.34
C ARG A 177 6.04 -11.49 0.55
N HIS A 178 6.43 -12.76 0.48
CA HIS A 178 7.62 -13.23 -0.25
C HIS A 178 7.29 -14.04 -1.50
N GLU A 179 6.00 -14.24 -1.74
CA GLU A 179 5.43 -14.89 -2.90
C GLU A 179 4.45 -13.90 -3.53
N ASP A 180 4.20 -14.07 -4.81
CA ASP A 180 3.23 -13.25 -5.52
C ASP A 180 1.83 -13.45 -4.94
N GLY A 181 1.01 -12.40 -4.99
CA GLY A 181 -0.34 -12.39 -4.43
C GLY A 181 -1.35 -11.95 -5.44
N LEU A 182 -2.58 -12.43 -5.25
CA LEU A 182 -3.73 -12.03 -6.03
C LEU A 182 -4.91 -11.83 -5.09
N ALA A 183 -5.59 -10.69 -5.19
CA ALA A 183 -6.82 -10.43 -4.47
C ALA A 183 -7.86 -9.75 -5.36
N THR A 184 -9.13 -9.95 -5.07
CA THR A 184 -10.21 -9.20 -5.70
C THR A 184 -10.31 -7.81 -5.10
N VAL A 185 -10.16 -6.78 -5.93
CA VAL A 185 -10.37 -5.36 -5.55
C VAL A 185 -11.86 -5.04 -5.50
N GLY A 186 -12.63 -5.59 -6.44
CA GLY A 186 -14.07 -5.43 -6.48
C GLY A 186 -14.73 -6.35 -7.51
N GLU A 187 -15.99 -6.68 -7.29
CA GLU A 187 -16.80 -7.56 -8.16
C GLU A 187 -17.06 -6.95 -9.56
N HIS A 188 -16.77 -5.65 -9.72
CA HIS A 188 -16.84 -4.96 -10.99
C HIS A 188 -16.00 -3.66 -10.95
N LEU A 189 -15.74 -3.06 -12.11
CA LEU A 189 -14.86 -1.89 -12.23
C LEU A 189 -15.27 -0.71 -11.33
N HIS A 190 -16.56 -0.36 -11.30
CA HIS A 190 -17.04 0.72 -10.42
C HIS A 190 -16.83 0.41 -8.92
N ALA A 191 -16.90 -0.85 -8.50
CA ALA A 191 -16.64 -1.23 -7.10
C ALA A 191 -15.15 -1.11 -6.79
N ALA A 192 -14.28 -1.50 -7.73
CA ALA A 192 -12.84 -1.36 -7.57
C ALA A 192 -12.41 0.10 -7.43
N PHE A 193 -12.95 1.01 -8.26
CA PHE A 193 -12.69 2.44 -8.09
C PHE A 193 -13.22 2.99 -6.76
N ARG A 194 -14.35 2.48 -6.26
CA ARG A 194 -14.86 2.87 -4.93
C ARG A 194 -13.99 2.35 -3.78
N ALA A 195 -13.18 1.31 -4.00
CA ALA A 195 -12.23 0.81 -3.01
C ALA A 195 -10.99 1.71 -2.85
N LEU A 196 -10.68 2.55 -3.84
CA LEU A 196 -9.66 3.60 -3.71
C LEU A 196 -10.12 4.62 -2.67
N VAL A 197 -9.30 4.98 -1.69
CA VAL A 197 -9.68 5.88 -0.58
C VAL A 197 -8.59 6.90 -0.32
N LEU A 198 -8.84 7.82 0.62
CA LEU A 198 -7.79 8.60 1.26
C LEU A 198 -7.77 8.22 2.73
N GLU A 199 -6.64 7.72 3.21
CA GLU A 199 -6.45 7.39 4.63
C GLU A 199 -6.15 8.64 5.47
N ARG A 200 -5.54 9.65 4.83
CA ARG A 200 -5.21 10.94 5.44
C ARG A 200 -5.72 12.09 4.56
N ASP A 201 -5.93 13.23 5.19
CA ASP A 201 -6.31 14.44 4.45
C ASP A 201 -5.10 14.89 3.61
N PRO A 202 -5.20 14.96 2.27
CA PRO A 202 -4.07 15.35 1.41
C PRO A 202 -3.56 16.78 1.66
N GLN A 203 -4.29 17.59 2.44
CA GLN A 203 -3.84 18.91 2.87
C GLN A 203 -3.08 18.90 4.22
N ALA A 204 -2.95 17.74 4.85
CA ALA A 204 -2.15 17.60 6.08
C ALA A 204 -0.65 17.74 5.77
N PRO A 205 0.17 18.29 6.67
CA PRO A 205 1.60 18.52 6.42
C PRO A 205 2.42 17.25 6.16
N ASP A 206 1.93 16.10 6.59
CA ASP A 206 2.54 14.78 6.53
C ASP A 206 1.78 13.83 5.58
N ALA A 207 0.92 14.37 4.71
CA ALA A 207 0.27 13.60 3.65
C ALA A 207 1.29 13.18 2.59
N ASP A 208 1.18 11.93 2.17
CA ASP A 208 1.92 11.32 1.07
C ASP A 208 1.01 11.03 -0.13
N THR A 209 -0.17 10.49 0.13
CA THR A 209 -1.19 10.21 -0.90
C THR A 209 -2.13 11.40 -1.11
N GLY A 210 -2.52 11.63 -2.36
CA GLY A 210 -3.49 12.64 -2.79
C GLY A 210 -2.88 14.03 -3.05
N THR A 211 -1.60 14.24 -2.73
CA THR A 211 -0.94 15.53 -2.91
C THR A 211 -0.68 15.86 -4.37
N GLU A 212 -0.30 14.88 -5.19
CA GLU A 212 -0.02 15.10 -6.62
C GLU A 212 -1.29 15.46 -7.37
N LEU A 213 -2.41 14.82 -7.01
CA LEU A 213 -3.70 15.16 -7.57
C LEU A 213 -4.16 16.56 -7.16
N LEU A 214 -3.85 17.05 -5.97
CA LEU A 214 -4.16 18.45 -5.59
C LEU A 214 -3.26 19.45 -6.33
N ASP A 215 -1.99 19.14 -6.55
CA ASP A 215 -1.06 20.01 -7.28
C ASP A 215 -1.42 20.14 -8.78
N TYR A 216 -2.11 19.13 -9.34
CA TYR A 216 -2.44 19.09 -10.76
C TYR A 216 -3.45 20.18 -11.18
N PRO A 217 -4.66 20.32 -10.58
CA PRO A 217 -5.56 21.45 -10.83
C PRO A 217 -4.90 22.81 -10.58
N ASP A 218 -4.07 22.95 -9.56
CA ASP A 218 -3.35 24.21 -9.27
C ASP A 218 -2.44 24.60 -10.44
N THR A 219 -1.72 23.62 -11.00
CA THR A 219 -0.91 23.81 -12.22
C THR A 219 -1.79 24.19 -13.42
N ARG A 220 -2.97 23.54 -13.57
CA ARG A 220 -3.93 23.87 -14.64
C ARG A 220 -4.51 25.28 -14.50
N CYS A 221 -4.75 25.76 -13.29
CA CYS A 221 -5.16 27.15 -13.03
C CYS A 221 -4.06 28.13 -13.43
N ALA A 222 -2.83 27.90 -12.96
CA ALA A 222 -1.70 28.80 -13.18
C ALA A 222 -1.26 28.89 -14.65
N GLU A 223 -1.27 27.76 -15.38
CA GLU A 223 -0.63 27.66 -16.69
C GLU A 223 -1.60 27.47 -17.86
N HIS A 224 -2.81 26.98 -17.58
CA HIS A 224 -3.76 26.55 -18.62
C HIS A 224 -5.12 27.23 -18.56
N GLY A 225 -5.38 28.06 -17.53
CA GLY A 225 -6.62 28.86 -17.43
C GLY A 225 -7.83 28.10 -16.91
N LEU A 226 -7.63 27.01 -16.15
CA LEU A 226 -8.72 26.39 -15.39
C LEU A 226 -9.26 27.38 -14.35
N ASP A 227 -10.57 27.48 -14.21
CA ASP A 227 -11.21 28.35 -13.21
C ASP A 227 -10.94 27.86 -11.78
N ASP A 228 -10.50 28.77 -10.89
CA ASP A 228 -10.14 28.46 -9.51
C ASP A 228 -11.31 27.83 -8.72
N ALA A 229 -12.55 28.25 -8.97
CA ALA A 229 -13.71 27.71 -8.26
C ALA A 229 -14.04 26.29 -8.74
N LEU A 230 -13.80 25.99 -10.02
CA LEU A 230 -13.91 24.64 -10.54
C LEU A 230 -12.80 23.73 -10.02
N ALA A 231 -11.55 24.20 -9.95
CA ALA A 231 -10.44 23.47 -9.36
C ALA A 231 -10.68 23.15 -7.87
N ALA A 232 -11.15 24.13 -7.09
CA ALA A 232 -11.53 23.93 -5.69
C ALA A 232 -12.61 22.85 -5.53
N ARG A 233 -13.58 22.80 -6.45
CA ARG A 233 -14.61 21.74 -6.44
C ARG A 233 -14.05 20.36 -6.77
N VAL A 234 -13.04 20.26 -7.64
CA VAL A 234 -12.33 18.99 -7.89
C VAL A 234 -11.61 18.54 -6.63
N ALA A 235 -10.92 19.44 -5.92
CA ALA A 235 -10.27 19.15 -4.65
C ALA A 235 -11.28 18.69 -3.58
N ASP A 236 -12.42 19.39 -3.43
CA ASP A 236 -13.50 18.99 -2.53
C ASP A 236 -14.09 17.63 -2.90
N PHE A 237 -14.24 17.35 -4.21
CA PHE A 237 -14.74 16.08 -4.70
C PHE A 237 -13.76 14.93 -4.42
N HIS A 238 -12.47 15.13 -4.64
CA HIS A 238 -11.41 14.18 -4.32
C HIS A 238 -11.40 13.83 -2.83
N ARG A 239 -11.47 14.84 -1.95
CA ARG A 239 -11.49 14.66 -0.49
C ARG A 239 -12.73 13.92 0.04
N ARG A 240 -13.77 13.69 -0.76
CA ARG A 240 -14.89 12.81 -0.39
C ARG A 240 -14.46 11.35 -0.24
N ALA A 241 -13.30 10.96 -0.79
CA ALA A 241 -12.72 9.64 -0.59
C ALA A 241 -12.05 9.46 0.79
N LEU A 242 -11.93 10.52 1.59
CA LEU A 242 -11.35 10.48 2.92
C LEU A 242 -12.16 9.60 3.88
N LEU A 243 -11.48 8.63 4.49
CA LEU A 243 -12.06 7.75 5.49
C LEU A 243 -12.30 8.48 6.81
N ASP A 244 -13.56 8.71 7.16
CA ASP A 244 -13.95 9.37 8.42
C ASP A 244 -14.02 8.39 9.62
N TRP A 245 -12.87 7.87 10.02
CA TRP A 245 -12.78 7.00 11.20
C TRP A 245 -13.11 7.74 12.50
N ARG A 246 -12.89 9.06 12.56
CA ARG A 246 -13.21 9.89 13.74
C ARG A 246 -14.72 10.01 13.94
N GLY A 247 -15.46 10.24 12.86
CA GLY A 247 -16.93 10.22 12.88
C GLY A 247 -17.47 8.85 13.29
N ALA A 248 -16.90 7.76 12.77
CA ALA A 248 -17.28 6.41 13.16
C ALA A 248 -17.00 6.13 14.65
N LEU A 249 -15.85 6.58 15.17
CA LEU A 249 -15.53 6.48 16.60
C LEU A 249 -16.52 7.27 17.46
N ALA A 250 -16.77 8.55 17.12
CA ALA A 250 -17.72 9.41 17.84
C ALA A 250 -19.17 8.86 17.80
N GLY A 251 -19.57 8.30 16.67
CA GLY A 251 -20.87 7.68 16.45
C GLY A 251 -21.03 6.27 16.99
N ARG A 252 -19.99 5.68 17.62
CA ARG A 252 -19.94 4.28 18.08
C ARG A 252 -20.19 3.25 16.97
N GLY A 253 -19.82 3.59 15.74
CA GLY A 253 -19.95 2.72 14.56
C GLY A 253 -18.65 2.01 14.15
N LEU A 254 -17.55 2.21 14.89
CA LEU A 254 -16.22 1.73 14.50
C LEU A 254 -16.15 0.20 14.38
N ALA A 255 -16.69 -0.55 15.36
CA ALA A 255 -16.69 -2.02 15.34
C ALA A 255 -17.40 -2.65 14.13
N ALA A 256 -18.34 -1.94 13.51
CA ALA A 256 -19.06 -2.41 12.33
C ALA A 256 -18.35 -2.09 11.01
N GLN A 257 -17.23 -1.36 11.06
CA GLN A 257 -16.52 -0.84 9.90
C GLN A 257 -15.02 -1.17 10.00
N PRO A 258 -14.61 -2.39 9.58
CA PRO A 258 -13.24 -2.89 9.77
C PRO A 258 -12.16 -1.97 9.21
N ALA A 259 -12.35 -1.41 8.00
CA ALA A 259 -11.38 -0.50 7.40
C ALA A 259 -11.16 0.78 8.23
N LEU A 260 -12.23 1.35 8.82
CA LEU A 260 -12.11 2.51 9.69
C LEU A 260 -11.47 2.16 11.04
N ALA A 261 -11.77 0.97 11.58
CA ALA A 261 -11.14 0.48 12.79
C ALA A 261 -9.64 0.25 12.61
N TRP A 262 -9.25 -0.37 11.49
CA TRP A 262 -7.86 -0.56 11.07
C TRP A 262 -7.12 0.78 10.97
N LEU A 263 -7.70 1.75 10.23
CA LEU A 263 -7.07 3.07 10.05
C LEU A 263 -6.92 3.82 11.38
N ALA A 264 -7.93 3.76 12.25
CA ALA A 264 -7.86 4.37 13.57
C ALA A 264 -6.78 3.75 14.46
N LEU A 265 -6.58 2.43 14.38
CA LEU A 265 -5.49 1.72 15.08
C LEU A 265 -4.12 2.15 14.57
N CYS A 266 -3.90 2.11 13.24
CA CYS A 266 -2.65 2.55 12.63
C CYS A 266 -2.33 3.99 13.05
N THR A 267 -3.29 4.90 12.88
CA THR A 267 -3.11 6.33 13.23
C THR A 267 -2.74 6.52 14.70
N ALA A 268 -3.39 5.81 15.63
CA ALA A 268 -3.13 5.96 17.06
C ALA A 268 -1.76 5.38 17.48
N ILE A 269 -1.32 4.30 16.83
CA ILE A 269 0.00 3.70 17.07
C ILE A 269 1.10 4.61 16.52
N GLU A 270 0.97 5.08 15.27
CA GLU A 270 1.96 5.95 14.63
C GLU A 270 2.15 7.27 15.36
N ALA A 271 1.06 7.82 15.92
CA ALA A 271 1.10 9.04 16.73
C ALA A 271 1.61 8.83 18.17
N ASP A 272 1.92 7.58 18.57
CA ASP A 272 2.22 7.18 19.95
C ASP A 272 1.18 7.71 20.97
N ASP A 273 -0.11 7.65 20.61
CA ASP A 273 -1.22 8.17 21.43
C ASP A 273 -1.95 7.02 22.15
N PRO A 274 -1.55 6.66 23.38
CA PRO A 274 -2.20 5.58 24.13
C PRO A 274 -3.64 5.92 24.53
N ALA A 275 -4.01 7.20 24.62
CA ALA A 275 -5.36 7.60 25.00
C ALA A 275 -6.34 7.42 23.83
N LEU A 276 -5.91 7.77 22.63
CA LEU A 276 -6.66 7.47 21.40
C LEU A 276 -6.72 5.96 21.18
N LEU A 277 -5.60 5.27 21.31
CA LEU A 277 -5.55 3.82 21.09
C LEU A 277 -6.46 3.04 22.06
N ALA A 278 -6.53 3.49 23.33
CA ALA A 278 -7.48 2.94 24.30
C ALA A 278 -8.94 3.19 23.88
N GLN A 279 -9.28 4.38 23.38
CA GLN A 279 -10.62 4.69 22.89
C GLN A 279 -11.01 3.82 21.68
N VAL A 280 -10.07 3.62 20.75
CA VAL A 280 -10.26 2.80 19.55
C VAL A 280 -10.49 1.32 19.95
N ALA A 281 -9.67 0.80 20.86
CA ALA A 281 -9.85 -0.55 21.40
C ALA A 281 -11.19 -0.70 22.15
N ASP A 282 -11.57 0.27 22.98
CA ASP A 282 -12.84 0.27 23.73
C ASP A 282 -14.06 0.40 22.80
N ALA A 283 -13.88 0.95 21.60
CA ALA A 283 -14.89 1.01 20.55
C ALA A 283 -15.00 -0.31 19.74
N GLY A 284 -14.24 -1.35 20.12
CA GLY A 284 -14.33 -2.69 19.56
C GLY A 284 -13.39 -2.98 18.40
N ALA A 285 -12.35 -2.16 18.18
CA ALA A 285 -11.32 -2.48 17.21
C ALA A 285 -10.51 -3.70 17.64
N ALA A 286 -10.28 -4.64 16.72
CA ALA A 286 -9.53 -5.87 16.97
C ALA A 286 -8.02 -5.57 17.04
N LEU A 287 -7.34 -6.09 18.07
CA LEU A 287 -5.89 -5.90 18.25
C LEU A 287 -5.05 -7.08 17.71
N ASP A 288 -5.71 -8.13 17.25
CA ASP A 288 -5.15 -9.38 16.73
C ASP A 288 -5.23 -9.51 15.21
N VAL A 289 -5.48 -8.39 14.52
CA VAL A 289 -5.46 -8.31 13.05
C VAL A 289 -4.10 -7.78 12.57
N PRO A 290 -3.63 -8.21 11.38
CA PRO A 290 -2.51 -7.58 10.72
C PRO A 290 -2.84 -6.12 10.40
N LEU A 291 -1.84 -5.25 10.53
CA LEU A 291 -1.95 -3.82 10.22
C LEU A 291 -1.09 -3.43 9.01
N ARG A 292 0.04 -4.12 8.79
CA ARG A 292 0.93 -3.87 7.65
C ARG A 292 1.67 -5.15 7.26
N GLY A 293 1.39 -5.67 6.08
CA GLY A 293 1.77 -7.04 5.74
C GLY A 293 1.24 -7.98 6.82
N SER A 294 2.08 -8.83 7.38
CA SER A 294 1.74 -9.68 8.54
C SER A 294 2.01 -9.05 9.91
N ALA A 295 2.46 -7.79 9.98
CA ALA A 295 2.79 -7.11 11.24
C ALA A 295 1.52 -6.80 12.03
N GLY A 296 1.50 -7.16 13.32
CA GLY A 296 0.42 -6.79 14.22
C GLY A 296 0.65 -5.43 14.89
N ALA A 297 -0.27 -5.06 15.79
CA ALA A 297 -0.19 -3.78 16.51
C ALA A 297 1.11 -3.59 17.33
N ILE A 298 1.61 -4.67 17.96
CA ILE A 298 2.87 -4.63 18.72
C ILE A 298 4.07 -4.40 17.80
N ASP A 299 4.12 -5.07 16.66
CA ASP A 299 5.21 -4.94 15.69
C ASP A 299 5.23 -3.52 15.10
N LEU A 300 4.06 -2.99 14.73
CA LEU A 300 3.93 -1.61 14.26
C LEU A 300 4.42 -0.60 15.31
N ALA A 301 4.02 -0.76 16.57
CA ALA A 301 4.48 0.13 17.65
C ALA A 301 6.01 0.08 17.84
N LEU A 302 6.63 -1.09 17.66
CA LEU A 302 8.08 -1.26 17.74
C LEU A 302 8.81 -0.60 16.56
N VAL A 303 8.31 -0.76 15.34
CA VAL A 303 8.86 -0.14 14.12
C VAL A 303 8.79 1.39 14.19
N HIS A 304 7.72 1.94 14.76
CA HIS A 304 7.57 3.39 14.92
C HIS A 304 8.26 3.95 16.17
N GLY A 305 8.75 3.10 17.07
CA GLY A 305 9.27 3.54 18.37
C GLY A 305 8.19 4.16 19.27
N ALA A 306 6.92 3.78 19.06
CA ALA A 306 5.76 4.25 19.78
C ALA A 306 5.63 3.54 21.13
N HIS A 307 6.47 3.94 22.09
CA HIS A 307 6.63 3.25 23.36
C HIS A 307 5.41 3.39 24.29
N ALA A 308 4.67 4.50 24.22
CA ALA A 308 3.47 4.70 25.01
C ALA A 308 2.31 3.84 24.49
N ALA A 309 2.12 3.79 23.17
CA ALA A 309 1.19 2.89 22.51
C ALA A 309 1.54 1.42 22.79
N LEU A 310 2.82 1.05 22.68
CA LEU A 310 3.31 -0.30 23.00
C LEU A 310 2.95 -0.72 24.44
N ALA A 311 3.16 0.16 25.42
CA ALA A 311 2.81 -0.12 26.81
C ALA A 311 1.31 -0.44 26.96
N MET A 312 0.46 0.36 26.33
CA MET A 312 -0.99 0.21 26.36
C MET A 312 -1.43 -1.09 25.67
N LEU A 313 -0.89 -1.39 24.48
CA LEU A 313 -1.18 -2.65 23.76
C LEU A 313 -0.84 -3.88 24.61
N LEU A 314 0.33 -3.87 25.27
CA LEU A 314 0.72 -4.94 26.17
C LEU A 314 -0.19 -5.02 27.40
N ASP A 315 -0.71 -3.89 27.91
CA ASP A 315 -1.67 -3.86 29.03
C ASP A 315 -3.04 -4.44 28.61
N ARG A 316 -3.43 -4.27 27.35
CA ARG A 316 -4.64 -4.83 26.75
C ARG A 316 -4.47 -6.28 26.28
N GLY A 317 -3.26 -6.85 26.40
CA GLY A 317 -2.98 -8.21 25.98
C GLY A 317 -2.98 -8.41 24.47
N ALA A 318 -2.61 -7.38 23.70
CA ALA A 318 -2.42 -7.52 22.26
C ALA A 318 -1.39 -8.63 21.96
N PRO A 319 -1.58 -9.45 20.91
CA PRO A 319 -0.65 -10.51 20.56
C PRO A 319 0.76 -9.96 20.27
N VAL A 320 1.77 -10.63 20.81
CA VAL A 320 3.18 -10.33 20.51
C VAL A 320 3.64 -11.27 19.41
N GLY A 321 4.01 -10.70 18.25
CA GLY A 321 4.53 -11.44 17.11
C GLY A 321 5.83 -12.19 17.43
N PRO A 322 6.17 -13.24 16.67
CA PRO A 322 7.44 -13.93 16.83
C PRO A 322 8.59 -12.95 16.54
N ARG A 323 9.59 -12.92 17.42
CA ARG A 323 10.79 -12.08 17.25
C ARG A 323 10.49 -10.58 17.09
N ALA A 324 9.40 -10.09 17.67
CA ALA A 324 9.02 -8.67 17.66
C ALA A 324 10.18 -7.74 18.06
N LEU A 325 11.02 -8.16 19.02
CA LEU A 325 12.20 -7.38 19.45
C LEU A 325 13.27 -7.16 18.37
N ASP A 326 13.23 -7.90 17.26
CA ASP A 326 14.13 -7.67 16.11
C ASP A 326 13.78 -6.36 15.38
N GLN A 327 12.54 -5.87 15.54
CA GLN A 327 12.01 -4.69 14.85
C GLN A 327 12.13 -3.39 15.65
N VAL A 328 12.87 -3.40 16.76
CA VAL A 328 12.98 -2.23 17.65
C VAL A 328 13.50 -1.01 16.89
N ASN A 329 12.71 0.06 16.99
CA ASN A 329 13.12 1.41 16.66
C ASN A 329 13.05 2.32 17.89
N GLY A 330 13.98 3.26 17.99
CA GLY A 330 14.10 4.12 19.17
C GLY A 330 14.63 3.42 20.44
N ALA A 331 14.80 4.20 21.50
CA ALA A 331 15.41 3.75 22.74
C ALA A 331 14.40 3.00 23.63
N LEU A 332 14.10 1.75 23.26
CA LEU A 332 13.12 0.89 23.96
C LEU A 332 13.38 0.87 25.49
N PRO A 333 12.40 1.28 26.32
CA PRO A 333 12.51 1.21 27.77
C PRO A 333 12.71 -0.22 28.30
N PRO A 334 13.62 -0.45 29.28
CA PRO A 334 13.89 -1.78 29.83
C PRO A 334 12.66 -2.50 30.40
N ALA A 335 11.71 -1.75 30.95
CA ALA A 335 10.45 -2.32 31.45
C ALA A 335 9.60 -2.93 30.33
N LEU A 336 9.56 -2.32 29.15
CA LEU A 336 8.85 -2.86 27.98
C LEU A 336 9.61 -4.04 27.38
N ALA A 337 10.93 -3.95 27.29
CA ALA A 337 11.77 -5.09 26.88
C ALA A 337 11.55 -6.32 27.77
N ALA A 338 11.50 -6.13 29.09
CA ALA A 338 11.25 -7.23 30.04
C ALA A 338 9.87 -7.87 29.84
N ARG A 339 8.83 -7.08 29.53
CA ARG A 339 7.49 -7.59 29.22
C ARG A 339 7.47 -8.40 27.93
N LEU A 340 8.11 -7.90 26.88
CA LEU A 340 8.24 -8.63 25.60
C LEU A 340 9.01 -9.94 25.80
N LEU A 341 10.12 -9.92 26.55
CA LEU A 341 10.90 -11.13 26.87
C LEU A 341 10.16 -12.19 27.70
N ALA A 342 9.04 -11.83 28.34
CA ALA A 342 8.18 -12.83 28.98
C ALA A 342 7.50 -13.75 27.96
N VAL A 343 7.43 -13.35 26.69
CA VAL A 343 6.97 -14.17 25.57
C VAL A 343 8.14 -15.01 25.07
N PRO A 344 8.00 -16.35 24.95
CA PRO A 344 9.08 -17.21 24.48
C PRO A 344 9.57 -16.83 23.08
N GLY A 345 10.88 -16.99 22.83
CA GLY A 345 11.49 -16.80 21.50
C GLY A 345 11.81 -15.35 21.13
N GLN A 346 11.62 -14.39 22.04
CA GLN A 346 11.94 -12.97 21.78
C GLN A 346 13.42 -12.64 21.94
N ALA A 347 14.16 -13.42 22.74
CA ALA A 347 15.60 -13.22 22.89
C ALA A 347 16.35 -13.76 21.67
N THR A 348 16.75 -12.86 20.77
CA THR A 348 17.55 -13.20 19.58
C THR A 348 18.82 -12.33 19.50
N VAL A 349 19.80 -12.77 18.71
CA VAL A 349 21.00 -11.99 18.42
C VAL A 349 20.64 -10.67 17.72
N GLU A 350 19.64 -10.69 16.84
CA GLU A 350 19.14 -9.52 16.13
C GLU A 350 18.45 -8.53 17.07
N ALA A 351 17.66 -9.01 18.04
CA ALA A 351 17.05 -8.17 19.07
C ALA A 351 18.09 -7.42 19.92
N VAL A 352 19.22 -8.08 20.27
CA VAL A 352 20.33 -7.39 20.96
C VAL A 352 20.90 -6.29 20.09
N LEU A 353 21.18 -6.59 18.81
CA LEU A 353 21.70 -5.61 17.86
C LEU A 353 20.75 -4.43 17.65
N ALA A 354 19.46 -4.72 17.42
CA ALA A 354 18.41 -3.72 17.24
C ALA A 354 18.37 -2.76 18.44
N CYS A 355 18.36 -3.30 19.66
CA CYS A 355 18.42 -2.47 20.87
C CYS A 355 19.70 -1.61 20.92
N VAL A 356 20.88 -2.18 20.63
CA VAL A 356 22.14 -1.42 20.67
C VAL A 356 22.18 -0.30 19.63
N VAL A 357 21.86 -0.59 18.37
CA VAL A 357 21.93 0.41 17.30
C VAL A 357 20.94 1.54 17.53
N GLN A 358 19.83 1.29 18.25
CA GLN A 358 18.85 2.30 18.63
C GLN A 358 19.16 3.00 19.97
N GLY A 359 20.23 2.62 20.66
CA GLY A 359 20.69 3.25 21.90
C GLY A 359 20.00 2.74 23.17
N ALA A 360 19.29 1.61 23.09
CA ALA A 360 18.64 0.95 24.21
C ALA A 360 19.57 -0.06 24.92
N SER A 361 20.73 0.40 25.42
CA SER A 361 21.78 -0.47 25.98
C SER A 361 21.31 -1.37 27.14
N ASP A 362 20.48 -0.83 28.03
CA ASP A 362 19.94 -1.60 29.16
C ASP A 362 18.98 -2.70 28.70
N SER A 363 18.13 -2.39 27.71
CA SER A 363 17.27 -3.37 27.06
C SER A 363 18.09 -4.43 26.32
N ALA A 364 19.16 -4.03 25.63
CA ALA A 364 20.09 -4.97 24.97
C ALA A 364 20.74 -5.92 25.99
N ALA A 365 21.11 -5.45 27.18
CA ALA A 365 21.64 -6.29 28.24
C ALA A 365 20.60 -7.30 28.76
N LEU A 366 19.34 -6.89 28.92
CA LEU A 366 18.24 -7.80 29.29
C LEU A 366 18.02 -8.89 28.25
N VAL A 367 18.01 -8.54 26.97
CA VAL A 367 17.87 -9.49 25.86
C VAL A 367 19.06 -10.46 25.84
N ALA A 368 20.29 -9.93 25.91
CA ALA A 368 21.51 -10.74 25.89
C ALA A 368 21.59 -11.75 27.05
N ALA A 369 21.09 -11.36 28.24
CA ALA A 369 21.04 -12.22 29.41
C ALA A 369 20.14 -13.46 29.22
N GLN A 370 19.11 -13.37 28.36
CA GLN A 370 18.19 -14.48 28.06
C GLN A 370 18.57 -15.29 26.82
N LEU A 371 19.62 -14.89 26.08
CA LEU A 371 20.08 -15.66 24.93
C LEU A 371 20.61 -17.04 25.32
N PRO A 372 20.34 -18.08 24.50
CA PRO A 372 21.06 -19.34 24.56
C PRO A 372 22.57 -19.13 24.45
N ALA A 373 23.36 -19.96 25.14
CA ALA A 373 24.82 -19.82 25.16
C ALA A 373 25.45 -19.91 23.76
N ALA A 374 24.89 -20.75 22.88
CA ALA A 374 25.34 -20.88 21.49
C ALA A 374 25.14 -19.57 20.73
N ASP A 375 23.96 -18.95 20.85
CA ASP A 375 23.64 -17.69 20.17
C ASP A 375 24.46 -16.53 20.73
N ARG A 376 24.64 -16.47 22.06
CA ARG A 376 25.48 -15.48 22.73
C ARG A 376 26.92 -15.52 22.21
N ALA A 377 27.46 -16.70 21.89
CA ALA A 377 28.80 -16.86 21.34
C ALA A 377 28.95 -16.25 19.92
N THR A 378 27.85 -16.06 19.19
CA THR A 378 27.85 -15.45 17.85
C THR A 378 27.80 -13.92 17.86
N LEU A 379 27.42 -13.30 18.99
CA LEU A 379 27.28 -11.84 19.11
C LEU A 379 28.51 -11.06 18.61
N PRO A 380 29.76 -11.40 18.98
CA PRO A 380 30.92 -10.64 18.51
C PRO A 380 31.06 -10.63 16.99
N ALA A 381 30.83 -11.78 16.34
CA ALA A 381 30.92 -11.90 14.89
C ALA A 381 29.81 -11.10 14.20
N ARG A 382 28.58 -11.17 14.73
CA ARG A 382 27.43 -10.45 14.16
C ARG A 382 27.54 -8.93 14.34
N PHE A 383 28.03 -8.46 15.49
CA PHE A 383 28.34 -7.04 15.74
C PHE A 383 29.43 -6.53 14.79
N ALA A 384 30.50 -7.31 14.59
CA ALA A 384 31.56 -6.95 13.65
C ALA A 384 31.03 -6.83 12.22
N ALA A 385 30.16 -7.75 11.78
CA ALA A 385 29.53 -7.70 10.47
C ALA A 385 28.59 -6.48 10.31
N ALA A 386 27.74 -6.20 11.30
CA ALA A 386 26.85 -5.03 11.29
C ALA A 386 27.65 -3.72 11.22
N ARG A 387 28.70 -3.60 12.04
CA ARG A 387 29.60 -2.47 12.04
C ARG A 387 30.30 -2.29 10.68
N ALA A 388 30.82 -3.36 10.10
CA ALA A 388 31.49 -3.31 8.80
C ALA A 388 30.55 -2.81 7.69
N SER A 389 29.29 -3.25 7.71
CA SER A 389 28.26 -2.76 6.78
C SER A 389 28.03 -1.25 6.93
N LEU A 390 27.84 -0.77 8.17
CA LEU A 390 27.60 0.65 8.45
C LEU A 390 28.80 1.53 8.06
N VAL A 391 30.03 1.07 8.29
CA VAL A 391 31.25 1.77 7.87
C VAL A 391 31.31 1.86 6.34
N ALA A 392 31.01 0.77 5.64
CA ALA A 392 31.02 0.77 4.17
C ALA A 392 29.97 1.75 3.61
N ASP A 393 28.78 1.82 4.21
CA ASP A 393 27.75 2.76 3.78
C ASP A 393 28.10 4.21 4.14
N LEU A 394 28.70 4.44 5.30
CA LEU A 394 29.22 5.76 5.70
C LEU A 394 30.26 6.28 4.70
N ASP A 395 31.19 5.43 4.26
CA ASP A 395 32.19 5.79 3.25
C ASP A 395 31.55 6.13 1.90
N LYS A 396 30.51 5.39 1.49
CA LYS A 396 29.74 5.72 0.28
C LYS A 396 29.03 7.06 0.40
N VAL A 397 28.36 7.32 1.53
CA VAL A 397 27.68 8.60 1.81
C VAL A 397 28.66 9.77 1.77
N ARG A 398 29.80 9.67 2.44
CA ARG A 398 30.87 10.70 2.42
C ARG A 398 31.42 10.96 1.03
N SER A 399 31.46 9.92 0.19
CA SER A 399 31.89 10.05 -1.21
C SER A 399 30.79 10.50 -2.19
N GLY A 400 29.57 10.75 -1.71
CA GLY A 400 28.42 11.12 -2.54
C GLY A 400 27.88 9.99 -3.43
N ARG A 401 28.26 8.74 -3.16
CA ARG A 401 27.85 7.56 -3.95
C ARG A 401 26.57 6.89 -3.44
N LEU A 402 26.05 7.34 -2.30
CA LEU A 402 24.85 6.80 -1.68
C LEU A 402 24.10 7.92 -0.95
N GLY A 403 22.81 8.08 -1.25
CA GLY A 403 21.87 8.75 -0.36
C GLY A 403 21.38 7.73 0.67
N HIS A 404 21.52 8.03 1.96
CA HIS A 404 21.11 7.12 3.03
C HIS A 404 20.18 7.85 4.00
N PHE A 405 19.05 7.25 4.38
CA PHE A 405 18.01 7.91 5.19
C PHE A 405 18.51 8.43 6.55
N LEU A 406 19.45 7.73 7.18
CA LEU A 406 20.11 8.17 8.42
C LEU A 406 21.08 9.36 8.24
N GLY A 407 21.52 9.61 7.01
CA GLY A 407 22.65 10.50 6.71
C GLY A 407 23.97 10.07 7.35
N GLU A 408 24.99 10.91 7.20
CA GLU A 408 26.33 10.67 7.75
C GLU A 408 26.30 10.56 9.30
N ALA A 409 25.64 11.51 9.96
CA ALA A 409 25.61 11.60 11.41
C ALA A 409 24.91 10.40 12.06
N GLY A 410 23.79 9.93 11.49
CA GLY A 410 23.07 8.78 12.01
C GLY A 410 23.86 7.47 11.84
N LEU A 411 24.56 7.29 10.72
CA LEU A 411 25.45 6.15 10.51
C LEU A 411 26.60 6.15 11.52
N GLN A 412 27.27 7.29 11.72
CA GLN A 412 28.34 7.41 12.72
C GLN A 412 27.83 7.11 14.13
N GLN A 413 26.66 7.64 14.50
CA GLN A 413 26.05 7.38 15.81
C GLN A 413 25.78 5.89 16.03
N ARG A 414 25.29 5.16 15.02
CA ARG A 414 25.07 3.70 15.13
C ARG A 414 26.38 2.93 15.28
N ILE A 415 27.44 3.33 14.58
CA ILE A 415 28.78 2.74 14.72
C ILE A 415 29.30 2.95 16.15
N ASP A 416 29.20 4.17 16.67
CA ASP A 416 29.68 4.50 18.02
C ASP A 416 28.94 3.69 19.10
N ARG A 417 27.63 3.49 18.93
CA ARG A 417 26.82 2.64 19.83
C ARG A 417 27.28 1.18 19.82
N LEU A 418 27.57 0.62 18.63
CA LEU A 418 28.10 -0.74 18.51
C LEU A 418 29.49 -0.88 19.17
N ASP A 419 30.36 0.12 19.00
CA ASP A 419 31.71 0.11 19.56
C ASP A 419 31.72 0.29 21.10
N ALA A 420 30.75 1.03 21.63
CA ALA A 420 30.61 1.30 23.06
C ALA A 420 29.99 0.12 23.83
N TRP A 421 29.14 -0.69 23.19
CA TRP A 421 28.41 -1.73 23.89
C TRP A 421 29.32 -2.91 24.29
N ARG A 422 29.16 -3.36 25.54
CA ARG A 422 29.83 -4.55 26.08
C ARG A 422 28.75 -5.46 26.68
N ALA A 423 28.67 -6.69 26.18
CA ALA A 423 27.87 -7.72 26.84
C ALA A 423 28.47 -7.95 28.25
N GLY A 424 27.68 -7.66 29.28
CA GLY A 424 28.03 -7.96 30.68
C GLY A 424 28.05 -9.45 30.96
#